data_AF-A0AAD4H027-F1
#
_entry.id   AF-A0AAD4H027-F1
#
_cell.length_a   1.000
_cell.length_b   1.000
_cell.length_c   1.000
_cell.angle_alpha   90.00
_cell.angle_beta   90.00
_cell.angle_gamma   90.00
#
_symmetry.space_group_name_H-M   'P 1'
#
loop_
_entity.id
_entity.type
_entity.pdbx_description
1 polymer ?
#
loop_
_entity_poly.entity_id
_entity_poly.type
_entity_poly.pdbx_seq_one_letter_code
_entity_poly.pdbx_strand_id
1 'polypeptide(L)'
;KVASEMKAAGSGIKAIAGQLADAESLVSLKDLVNTLGSENVTVDNRRQDTPAHGADFRSNYLLNSTIAGIEQADALLLIGTNPRHEAAVMNARIRKSFVYNGLNVGLVGAPVDLTYDYEHIGADTASLEALVSGKHAFSEQLAAAKNPMIIIGSGVNDLPDSEYVFSSVSKIVNQHKDKFFQENWNGYNVLQR
;
A
#
# COMPACT_ATOMS: atom_id res chain seq x y z
N LYS A 1 29.16 -23.29 -15.56
CA LYS A 1 27.80 -23.77 -15.90
C LYS A 1 26.79 -22.63 -15.89
N VAL A 2 26.58 -21.90 -14.78
CA VAL A 2 25.59 -20.79 -14.75
C VAL A 2 25.90 -19.69 -15.77
N ALA A 3 27.14 -19.18 -15.82
CA ALA A 3 27.51 -18.13 -16.77
C ALA A 3 27.37 -18.52 -18.26
N SER A 4 27.56 -19.81 -18.60
CA SER A 4 27.37 -20.29 -19.98
C SER A 4 25.89 -20.36 -20.35
N GLU A 5 25.04 -20.82 -19.43
CA GLU A 5 23.58 -20.83 -19.64
C GLU A 5 23.01 -19.41 -19.74
N MET A 6 23.47 -18.47 -18.89
CA MET A 6 23.04 -17.07 -18.94
C MET A 6 23.39 -16.40 -20.27
N LYS A 7 24.61 -16.64 -20.78
CA LYS A 7 25.02 -16.14 -22.09
C LYS A 7 24.21 -16.76 -23.23
N ALA A 8 23.86 -18.04 -23.13
CA ALA A 8 23.03 -18.72 -24.12
C ALA A 8 21.58 -18.19 -24.12
N ALA A 9 21.05 -17.82 -22.96
CA ALA A 9 19.70 -17.27 -22.82
C ALA A 9 19.57 -15.83 -23.38
N GLY A 10 20.62 -15.01 -23.28
CA GLY A 10 20.62 -13.63 -23.78
C GLY A 10 19.44 -12.81 -23.25
N SER A 11 18.68 -12.19 -24.14
CA SER A 11 17.50 -11.37 -23.80
C SER A 11 16.32 -12.17 -23.22
N GLY A 12 16.33 -13.50 -23.35
CA GLY A 12 15.31 -14.37 -22.76
C GLY A 12 15.47 -14.61 -21.25
N ILE A 13 16.56 -14.14 -20.65
CA ILE A 13 16.80 -14.31 -19.21
C ILE A 13 15.75 -13.55 -18.39
N LYS A 14 15.26 -14.21 -17.34
CA LYS A 14 14.39 -13.61 -16.31
C LYS A 14 15.05 -13.77 -14.95
N ALA A 15 14.97 -12.74 -14.14
CA ALA A 15 15.49 -12.73 -12.79
C ALA A 15 14.36 -12.42 -11.81
N ILE A 16 14.24 -13.24 -10.77
CA ILE A 16 13.27 -13.05 -9.69
C ILE A 16 14.07 -12.83 -8.42
N ALA A 17 13.92 -11.66 -7.81
CA ALA A 17 14.54 -11.34 -6.54
C ALA A 17 13.63 -11.68 -5.37
N GLY A 18 14.15 -12.41 -4.39
CA GLY A 18 13.42 -12.71 -3.16
C GLY A 18 13.21 -11.46 -2.29
N GLN A 19 12.22 -11.52 -1.39
CA GLN A 19 11.83 -10.39 -0.52
C GLN A 19 12.90 -9.98 0.50
N LEU A 20 13.89 -10.84 0.76
CA LEU A 20 14.99 -10.59 1.70
C LEU A 20 16.30 -10.14 1.00
N ALA A 21 16.27 -9.92 -0.31
CA ALA A 21 17.44 -9.42 -1.03
C ALA A 21 17.72 -7.95 -0.66
N ASP A 22 18.98 -7.64 -0.40
CA ASP A 22 19.48 -6.29 -0.15
C ASP A 22 19.54 -5.45 -1.44
N ALA A 23 19.58 -4.13 -1.28
CA ALA A 23 19.53 -3.20 -2.41
C ALA A 23 20.73 -3.37 -3.34
N GLU A 24 21.90 -3.65 -2.80
CA GLU A 24 23.15 -3.87 -3.53
C GLU A 24 23.07 -5.10 -4.42
N SER A 25 22.53 -6.21 -3.89
CA SER A 25 22.27 -7.42 -4.68
C SER A 25 21.23 -7.17 -5.77
N LEU A 26 20.17 -6.41 -5.48
CA LEU A 26 19.14 -6.06 -6.47
C LEU A 26 19.71 -5.22 -7.62
N VAL A 27 20.53 -4.22 -7.31
CA VAL A 27 21.21 -3.38 -8.32
C VAL A 27 22.17 -4.22 -9.14
N SER A 28 22.99 -5.05 -8.50
CA SER A 28 23.95 -5.93 -9.18
C SER A 28 23.25 -6.92 -10.13
N LEU A 29 22.14 -7.49 -9.68
CA LEU A 29 21.32 -8.40 -10.50
C LEU A 29 20.70 -7.67 -11.69
N LYS A 30 20.17 -6.47 -11.46
CA LYS A 30 19.58 -5.62 -12.52
C LYS A 30 20.62 -5.26 -13.58
N ASP A 31 21.79 -4.80 -13.17
CA ASP A 31 22.86 -4.41 -14.08
C ASP A 31 23.39 -5.60 -14.89
N LEU A 32 23.48 -6.79 -14.27
CA LEU A 32 23.86 -8.03 -14.96
C LEU A 32 22.84 -8.44 -16.03
N VAL A 33 21.55 -8.40 -15.71
CA VAL A 33 20.47 -8.75 -16.64
C VAL A 33 20.37 -7.74 -17.78
N ASN A 34 20.53 -6.45 -17.48
CA ASN A 34 20.59 -5.38 -18.48
C ASN A 34 21.78 -5.56 -19.44
N THR A 35 22.95 -5.96 -18.93
CA THR A 35 24.15 -6.25 -19.74
C THR A 35 23.92 -7.40 -20.72
N LEU A 36 23.03 -8.34 -20.38
CA LEU A 36 22.62 -9.44 -21.26
C LEU A 36 21.50 -9.05 -22.25
N GLY A 37 21.05 -7.80 -22.23
CA GLY A 37 20.01 -7.28 -23.13
C GLY A 37 18.58 -7.65 -22.71
N SER A 38 18.34 -7.90 -21.43
CA SER A 38 17.01 -8.16 -20.87
C SER A 38 16.65 -7.13 -19.80
N GLU A 39 15.37 -6.78 -19.70
CA GLU A 39 14.81 -5.95 -18.62
C GLU A 39 13.87 -6.76 -17.70
N ASN A 40 13.84 -8.09 -17.87
CA ASN A 40 12.91 -8.98 -17.16
C ASN A 40 13.38 -9.28 -15.72
N VAL A 41 13.47 -8.24 -14.90
CA VAL A 41 13.77 -8.35 -13.47
C VAL A 41 12.49 -8.06 -12.70
N THR A 42 12.06 -8.99 -11.86
CA THR A 42 10.91 -8.82 -10.97
C THR A 42 11.25 -9.21 -9.54
N VAL A 43 10.43 -8.79 -8.60
CA VAL A 43 10.49 -9.24 -7.20
C VAL A 43 9.55 -10.42 -7.01
N ASP A 44 9.72 -11.16 -5.92
CA ASP A 44 8.85 -12.26 -5.56
C ASP A 44 7.45 -11.75 -5.14
N ASN A 45 6.61 -11.55 -6.15
CA ASN A 45 5.21 -11.15 -6.05
C ASN A 45 4.33 -12.11 -6.88
N ARG A 46 3.04 -12.18 -6.55
CA ARG A 46 2.13 -13.09 -7.27
C ARG A 46 1.85 -12.63 -8.69
N ARG A 47 1.92 -11.32 -8.92
CA ARG A 47 1.73 -10.68 -10.23
C ARG A 47 3.09 -10.19 -10.75
N GLN A 48 3.64 -10.89 -11.75
CA GLN A 48 4.93 -10.54 -12.36
C GLN A 48 4.87 -9.32 -13.30
N ASP A 49 3.74 -8.61 -13.33
CA ASP A 49 3.54 -7.39 -14.10
C ASP A 49 3.86 -6.15 -13.27
N THR A 50 3.91 -5.00 -13.93
CA THR A 50 4.01 -3.69 -13.28
C THR A 50 2.91 -3.54 -12.21
N PRO A 51 3.26 -3.10 -10.99
CA PRO A 51 2.27 -2.84 -9.96
C PRO A 51 1.21 -1.83 -10.43
N ALA A 52 -0.04 -2.02 -10.03
CA ALA A 52 -1.15 -1.17 -10.45
C ALA A 52 -1.01 0.30 -9.98
N HIS A 53 -0.24 0.54 -8.93
CA HIS A 53 0.10 1.87 -8.44
C HIS A 53 1.32 2.51 -9.15
N GLY A 54 1.99 1.75 -10.02
CA GLY A 54 3.22 2.17 -10.69
C GLY A 54 4.44 2.25 -9.76
N ALA A 55 5.63 2.25 -10.36
CA ALA A 55 6.90 2.37 -9.64
C ALA A 55 7.63 3.71 -9.92
N ASP A 56 7.09 4.55 -10.81
CA ASP A 56 7.74 5.79 -11.26
C ASP A 56 7.79 6.86 -10.14
N PHE A 57 6.70 6.99 -9.39
CA PHE A 57 6.61 7.94 -8.28
C PHE A 57 6.76 7.22 -6.95
N ARG A 58 7.77 7.61 -6.18
CA ARG A 58 8.05 7.00 -4.87
C ARG A 58 6.87 7.09 -3.90
N SER A 59 6.09 8.15 -3.99
CA SER A 59 4.88 8.34 -3.17
C SER A 59 3.86 7.22 -3.32
N ASN A 60 3.89 6.49 -4.45
CA ASN A 60 2.89 5.49 -4.75
C ASN A 60 3.07 4.18 -3.99
N TYR A 61 4.25 3.94 -3.41
CA TYR A 61 4.58 2.70 -2.71
C TYR A 61 5.20 2.90 -1.31
N LEU A 62 5.29 4.16 -0.85
CA LEU A 62 5.82 4.52 0.46
C LEU A 62 4.71 4.71 1.51
N LEU A 63 5.12 4.58 2.78
CA LEU A 63 4.38 5.10 3.92
C LEU A 63 4.70 6.60 4.09
N ASN A 64 4.08 7.45 3.27
CA ASN A 64 4.39 8.88 3.19
C ASN A 64 4.16 9.66 4.50
N SER A 65 3.20 9.26 5.35
CA SER A 65 2.94 9.91 6.64
C SER A 65 3.98 9.56 7.71
N THR A 66 4.89 8.61 7.44
CA THR A 66 5.77 7.96 8.44
C THR A 66 5.02 7.18 9.52
N ILE A 67 5.72 6.27 10.20
CA ILE A 67 5.13 5.49 11.31
C ILE A 67 4.76 6.39 12.50
N ALA A 68 5.55 7.45 12.75
CA ALA A 68 5.29 8.40 13.81
C ALA A 68 4.06 9.29 13.50
N GLY A 69 3.79 9.57 12.23
CA GLY A 69 2.64 10.37 11.80
C GLY A 69 1.29 9.71 12.08
N ILE A 70 1.24 8.39 12.34
CA ILE A 70 0.01 7.69 12.77
C ILE A 70 -0.56 8.30 14.06
N GLU A 71 0.31 8.84 14.93
CA GLU A 71 -0.12 9.50 16.17
C GLU A 71 -0.77 10.87 15.92
N GLN A 72 -0.61 11.45 14.72
CA GLN A 72 -1.20 12.74 14.34
C GLN A 72 -2.47 12.61 13.49
N ALA A 73 -2.78 11.39 13.02
CA ALA A 73 -4.00 11.10 12.29
C ALA A 73 -5.21 11.12 13.23
N ASP A 74 -6.34 11.57 12.71
CA ASP A 74 -7.63 11.60 13.41
C ASP A 74 -8.67 10.66 12.77
N ALA A 75 -8.54 10.38 11.47
CA ALA A 75 -9.25 9.29 10.81
C ALA A 75 -8.27 8.42 10.02
N LEU A 76 -8.38 7.10 10.17
CA LEU A 76 -7.58 6.10 9.49
C LEU A 76 -8.46 5.12 8.73
N LEU A 77 -8.26 5.03 7.41
CA LEU A 77 -8.86 4.00 6.57
C LEU A 77 -7.83 2.93 6.20
N LEU A 78 -8.07 1.70 6.61
CA LEU A 78 -7.31 0.52 6.23
C LEU A 78 -7.99 -0.16 5.05
N ILE A 79 -7.24 -0.42 3.97
CA ILE A 79 -7.77 -1.04 2.75
C ILE A 79 -6.98 -2.30 2.42
N GLY A 80 -7.64 -3.45 2.49
CA GLY A 80 -7.09 -4.75 2.09
C GLY A 80 -5.80 -5.13 2.82
N THR A 81 -5.63 -4.69 4.07
CA THR A 81 -4.43 -4.92 4.88
C THR A 81 -4.79 -5.48 6.24
N ASN A 82 -3.91 -6.33 6.77
CA ASN A 82 -3.93 -6.74 8.16
C ASN A 82 -2.62 -6.32 8.85
N PRO A 83 -2.55 -5.08 9.41
CA PRO A 83 -1.32 -4.56 10.00
C PRO A 83 -0.84 -5.40 11.19
N ARG A 84 -1.71 -6.18 11.85
CA ARG A 84 -1.29 -7.08 12.94
C ARG A 84 -0.28 -8.13 12.49
N HIS A 85 -0.43 -8.65 11.26
CA HIS A 85 0.47 -9.67 10.71
C HIS A 85 1.52 -9.08 9.77
N GLU A 86 1.16 -8.07 8.99
CA GLU A 86 2.06 -7.44 8.01
C GLU A 86 3.08 -6.51 8.68
N ALA A 87 2.65 -5.72 9.68
CA ALA A 87 3.51 -4.74 10.34
C ALA A 87 3.13 -4.55 11.81
N ALA A 88 3.44 -5.54 12.66
CA ALA A 88 2.99 -5.57 14.06
C ALA A 88 3.36 -4.31 14.87
N VAL A 89 4.52 -3.71 14.61
CA VAL A 89 4.95 -2.44 15.24
C VAL A 89 4.05 -1.27 14.84
N MET A 90 3.62 -1.24 13.58
CA MET A 90 2.69 -0.26 13.06
C MET A 90 1.30 -0.46 13.68
N ASN A 91 0.82 -1.70 13.80
CA ASN A 91 -0.43 -2.01 14.49
C ASN A 91 -0.40 -1.55 15.96
N ALA A 92 0.72 -1.71 16.65
CA ALA A 92 0.89 -1.21 18.02
C ALA A 92 0.81 0.32 18.09
N ARG A 93 1.30 1.04 17.08
CA ARG A 93 1.18 2.51 16.99
C ARG A 93 -0.24 2.96 16.67
N ILE A 94 -0.95 2.26 15.78
CA ILE A 94 -2.37 2.49 15.51
C ILE A 94 -3.17 2.29 16.79
N ARG A 95 -2.95 1.17 17.50
CA ARG A 95 -3.59 0.90 18.80
C ARG A 95 -3.30 1.99 19.82
N LYS A 96 -2.06 2.48 19.90
CA LYS A 96 -1.71 3.60 20.78
C LYS A 96 -2.53 4.85 20.41
N SER A 97 -2.58 5.22 19.14
CA SER A 97 -3.36 6.38 18.68
C SER A 97 -4.86 6.22 18.94
N PHE A 98 -5.40 5.00 18.75
CA PHE A 98 -6.79 4.67 19.10
C PHE A 98 -7.09 4.91 20.58
N VAL A 99 -6.25 4.38 21.49
CA VAL A 99 -6.46 4.48 22.93
C VAL A 99 -6.27 5.90 23.47
N TYR A 100 -5.25 6.63 23.00
CA TYR A 100 -4.87 7.93 23.58
C TYR A 100 -5.43 9.14 22.83
N ASN A 101 -5.59 9.03 21.50
CA ASN A 101 -5.95 10.16 20.65
C ASN A 101 -7.36 10.04 20.07
N GLY A 102 -8.07 8.94 20.33
CA GLY A 102 -9.42 8.71 19.83
C GLY A 102 -9.47 8.56 18.30
N LEU A 103 -8.44 7.95 17.71
CA LEU A 103 -8.36 7.71 16.26
C LEU A 103 -9.55 6.89 15.78
N ASN A 104 -10.31 7.41 14.82
CA ASN A 104 -11.37 6.65 14.16
C ASN A 104 -10.76 5.74 13.10
N VAL A 105 -10.94 4.42 13.24
CA VAL A 105 -10.38 3.44 12.31
C VAL A 105 -11.50 2.77 11.52
N GLY A 106 -11.40 2.82 10.20
CA GLY A 106 -12.25 2.08 9.27
C GLY A 106 -11.47 0.98 8.55
N LEU A 107 -12.12 -0.16 8.29
CA LEU A 107 -11.53 -1.27 7.54
C LEU A 107 -12.39 -1.63 6.34
N VAL A 108 -11.79 -1.59 5.15
CA VAL A 108 -12.33 -2.17 3.91
C VAL A 108 -11.51 -3.41 3.58
N GLY A 109 -12.14 -4.58 3.62
CA GLY A 109 -11.51 -5.87 3.37
C GLY A 109 -12.07 -6.97 4.25
N ALA A 110 -11.35 -8.09 4.34
CA ALA A 110 -11.74 -9.20 5.20
C ALA A 110 -11.81 -8.75 6.68
N PRO A 111 -12.87 -9.13 7.42
CA PRO A 111 -12.95 -8.82 8.84
C PRO A 111 -11.87 -9.59 9.60
N VAL A 112 -11.03 -8.87 10.35
CA VAL A 112 -9.89 -9.43 11.08
C VAL A 112 -9.77 -8.80 12.46
N ASP A 113 -9.31 -9.58 13.44
CA ASP A 113 -9.08 -9.04 14.79
C ASP A 113 -7.79 -8.20 14.84
N LEU A 114 -7.95 -6.88 14.91
CA LEU A 114 -6.85 -5.91 14.99
C LEU A 114 -6.46 -5.53 16.43
N THR A 115 -7.11 -6.12 17.45
CA THR A 115 -6.89 -5.83 18.89
C THR A 115 -7.35 -4.45 19.39
N TYR A 116 -8.15 -3.75 18.58
CA TYR A 116 -8.87 -2.51 18.88
C TYR A 116 -10.14 -2.45 18.04
N ASP A 117 -11.10 -1.62 18.45
CA ASP A 117 -12.37 -1.49 17.72
C ASP A 117 -12.16 -0.70 16.43
N TYR A 118 -12.87 -1.10 15.38
CA TYR A 118 -12.86 -0.43 14.08
C TYR A 118 -14.24 -0.55 13.42
N GLU A 119 -14.55 0.39 12.54
CA GLU A 119 -15.75 0.37 11.71
C GLU A 119 -15.48 -0.53 10.49
N HIS A 120 -16.13 -1.68 10.41
CA HIS A 120 -16.05 -2.54 9.23
C HIS A 120 -16.99 -2.04 8.15
N ILE A 121 -16.43 -1.52 7.06
CA ILE A 121 -17.17 -0.88 5.96
C ILE A 121 -17.63 -1.93 4.92
N GLY A 122 -16.96 -3.08 4.90
CA GLY A 122 -17.25 -4.23 4.06
C GLY A 122 -16.01 -4.81 3.39
N ALA A 123 -16.18 -5.88 2.62
CA ALA A 123 -15.07 -6.61 2.00
C ALA A 123 -14.95 -6.40 0.48
N ASP A 124 -15.96 -5.78 -0.13
CA ASP A 124 -16.14 -5.75 -1.58
C ASP A 124 -15.79 -4.37 -2.18
N THR A 125 -15.56 -4.35 -3.49
CA THR A 125 -15.38 -3.13 -4.28
C THR A 125 -16.59 -2.18 -4.19
N ALA A 126 -17.80 -2.73 -3.99
CA ALA A 126 -19.02 -1.95 -3.76
C ALA A 126 -18.97 -1.09 -2.49
N SER A 127 -18.33 -1.57 -1.42
CA SER A 127 -18.11 -0.80 -0.19
C SER A 127 -17.17 0.38 -0.45
N LEU A 128 -16.17 0.19 -1.30
CA LEU A 128 -15.27 1.26 -1.72
C LEU A 128 -16.00 2.30 -2.58
N GLU A 129 -16.93 1.89 -3.45
CA GLU A 129 -17.81 2.81 -4.18
C GLU A 129 -18.74 3.61 -3.26
N ALA A 130 -19.28 2.97 -2.21
CA ALA A 130 -20.11 3.64 -1.23
C ALA A 130 -19.34 4.74 -0.48
N LEU A 131 -18.04 4.53 -0.24
CA LEU A 131 -17.15 5.55 0.31
C LEU A 131 -16.89 6.69 -0.69
N VAL A 132 -16.55 6.36 -1.95
CA VAL A 132 -16.30 7.37 -2.99
C VAL A 132 -17.54 8.25 -3.26
N SER A 133 -18.73 7.65 -3.17
CA SER A 133 -20.00 8.35 -3.39
C SER A 133 -20.53 9.09 -2.15
N GLY A 134 -19.84 9.01 -1.01
CA GLY A 134 -20.25 9.69 0.22
C GLY A 134 -21.49 9.11 0.89
N LYS A 135 -21.92 7.89 0.52
CA LYS A 135 -23.12 7.25 1.08
C LYS A 135 -22.87 6.57 2.42
N HIS A 136 -21.60 6.28 2.73
CA HIS A 136 -21.22 5.61 3.97
C HIS A 136 -20.89 6.63 5.08
N ALA A 137 -21.26 6.34 6.32
CA ALA A 137 -21.04 7.21 7.48
C ALA A 137 -19.55 7.58 7.67
N PHE A 138 -18.65 6.62 7.43
CA PHE A 138 -17.20 6.85 7.47
C PHE A 138 -16.71 7.92 6.46
N SER A 139 -17.43 8.17 5.35
CA SER A 139 -17.07 9.24 4.42
C SER A 139 -17.22 10.62 5.07
N GLU A 140 -18.22 10.81 5.93
CA GLU A 140 -18.39 12.07 6.67
C GLU A 140 -17.29 12.24 7.71
N GLN A 141 -16.85 11.15 8.35
CA GLN A 141 -15.72 11.17 9.28
C GLN A 141 -14.41 11.55 8.57
N LEU A 142 -14.12 10.96 7.41
CA LEU A 142 -12.98 11.34 6.57
C LEU A 142 -13.08 12.80 6.09
N ALA A 143 -14.29 13.26 5.76
CA ALA A 143 -14.51 14.64 5.36
C ALA A 143 -14.42 15.63 6.53
N ALA A 144 -14.68 15.22 7.77
CA ALA A 144 -14.55 16.05 8.97
C ALA A 144 -13.11 16.09 9.53
N ALA A 145 -12.34 15.02 9.31
CA ALA A 145 -10.96 14.87 9.73
C ALA A 145 -10.07 16.03 9.26
N LYS A 146 -9.17 16.49 10.13
CA LYS A 146 -8.09 17.44 9.85
C LYS A 146 -6.91 16.75 9.19
N ASN A 147 -6.53 15.55 9.67
CA ASN A 147 -5.37 14.79 9.22
C ASN A 147 -5.79 13.36 8.82
N PRO A 148 -6.60 13.20 7.76
CA PRO A 148 -7.03 11.87 7.33
C PRO A 148 -5.83 11.08 6.80
N MET A 149 -5.83 9.78 7.12
CA MET A 149 -4.83 8.82 6.69
C MET A 149 -5.51 7.63 6.00
N ILE A 150 -5.01 7.22 4.83
CA ILE A 150 -5.39 5.99 4.15
C ILE A 150 -4.15 5.12 4.04
N ILE A 151 -4.28 3.85 4.41
CA ILE A 151 -3.23 2.84 4.28
C ILE A 151 -3.76 1.68 3.44
N ILE A 152 -3.12 1.46 2.30
CA ILE A 152 -3.43 0.38 1.38
C ILE A 152 -2.43 -0.75 1.59
N GLY A 153 -2.91 -1.97 1.78
CA GLY A 153 -2.04 -3.15 1.81
C GLY A 153 -1.45 -3.45 0.44
N SER A 154 -0.16 -3.72 0.37
CA SER A 154 0.50 -4.19 -0.86
C SER A 154 -0.12 -5.47 -1.42
N GLY A 155 -0.78 -6.29 -0.58
CA GLY A 155 -1.54 -7.46 -1.01
C GLY A 155 -2.70 -7.15 -1.98
N VAL A 156 -3.23 -5.93 -1.99
CA VAL A 156 -4.23 -5.47 -2.97
C VAL A 156 -3.68 -5.53 -4.40
N ASN A 157 -2.37 -5.38 -4.58
CA ASN A 157 -1.73 -5.44 -5.89
C ASN A 157 -1.78 -6.84 -6.53
N ASP A 158 -1.96 -7.89 -5.72
CA ASP A 158 -2.09 -9.27 -6.21
C ASP A 158 -3.51 -9.57 -6.75
N LEU A 159 -4.49 -8.69 -6.48
CA LEU A 159 -5.88 -8.90 -6.91
C LEU A 159 -6.05 -8.53 -8.39
N PRO A 160 -6.93 -9.22 -9.14
CA PRO A 160 -7.26 -8.84 -10.52
C PRO A 160 -7.80 -7.41 -10.64
N ASP A 161 -8.58 -6.97 -9.64
CA ASP A 161 -9.22 -5.66 -9.59
C ASP A 161 -8.35 -4.57 -8.94
N SER A 162 -7.03 -4.79 -8.84
CA SER A 162 -6.11 -3.88 -8.15
C SER A 162 -6.17 -2.45 -8.69
N GLU A 163 -6.22 -2.30 -10.02
CA GLU A 163 -6.32 -0.98 -10.69
C GLU A 163 -7.59 -0.23 -10.27
N TYR A 164 -8.70 -0.95 -10.15
CA TYR A 164 -9.96 -0.38 -9.70
C TYR A 164 -9.83 0.16 -8.27
N VAL A 165 -9.24 -0.63 -7.36
CA VAL A 165 -9.04 -0.22 -5.96
C VAL A 165 -8.17 1.04 -5.88
N PHE A 166 -7.00 1.04 -6.53
CA PHE A 166 -6.11 2.21 -6.55
C PHE A 166 -6.76 3.44 -7.20
N SER A 167 -7.56 3.27 -8.26
CA SER A 167 -8.29 4.37 -8.88
C SER A 167 -9.34 4.97 -7.95
N SER A 168 -10.05 4.12 -7.19
CA SER A 168 -11.08 4.54 -6.25
C SER A 168 -10.49 5.24 -5.03
N VAL A 169 -9.36 4.74 -4.50
CA VAL A 169 -8.62 5.46 -3.45
C VAL A 169 -8.12 6.81 -3.97
N SER A 170 -7.60 6.86 -5.19
CA SER A 170 -7.18 8.14 -5.79
C SER A 170 -8.34 9.13 -5.91
N LYS A 171 -9.56 8.68 -6.20
CA LYS A 171 -10.76 9.54 -6.19
C LYS A 171 -11.05 10.09 -4.78
N ILE A 172 -11.02 9.26 -3.74
CA ILE A 172 -11.23 9.69 -2.34
C ILE A 172 -10.19 10.75 -1.95
N VAL A 173 -8.92 10.48 -2.23
CA VAL A 173 -7.82 11.40 -1.92
C VAL A 173 -7.98 12.72 -2.68
N ASN A 174 -8.37 12.68 -3.96
CA ASN A 174 -8.59 13.88 -4.77
C ASN A 174 -9.81 14.70 -4.32
N GLN A 175 -10.87 14.07 -3.80
CA GLN A 175 -12.03 14.78 -3.24
C GLN A 175 -11.66 15.60 -2.01
N HIS A 176 -10.69 15.14 -1.22
CA HIS A 176 -10.23 15.79 0.02
C HIS A 176 -8.76 16.22 -0.06
N LYS A 177 -8.31 16.65 -1.25
CA LYS A 177 -6.90 16.91 -1.56
C LYS A 177 -6.24 17.86 -0.55
N ASP A 178 -6.94 18.93 -0.15
CA ASP A 178 -6.44 19.95 0.77
C ASP A 178 -6.16 19.41 2.19
N LYS A 179 -6.76 18.27 2.54
CA LYS A 179 -6.58 17.62 3.85
C LYS A 179 -5.58 16.49 3.79
N PHE A 180 -5.58 15.71 2.71
CA PHE A 180 -4.64 14.62 2.50
C PHE A 180 -3.23 15.12 2.20
N PHE A 181 -3.09 16.26 1.54
CA PHE A 181 -1.80 16.86 1.21
C PHE A 181 -1.72 18.27 1.80
N GLN A 182 -1.03 18.38 2.94
CA GLN A 182 -0.69 19.65 3.59
C GLN A 182 0.83 19.79 3.60
N GLU A 183 1.33 20.99 3.93
CA GLU A 183 2.78 21.29 3.90
C GLU A 183 3.64 20.26 4.66
N ASN A 184 3.11 19.68 5.74
CA ASN A 184 3.78 18.65 6.54
C ASN A 184 2.97 17.36 6.71
N TRP A 185 1.98 17.11 5.84
CA TRP A 185 1.12 15.93 5.92
C TRP A 185 0.89 15.33 4.55
N ASN A 186 1.14 14.03 4.41
CA ASN A 186 0.73 13.24 3.26
C ASN A 186 0.02 11.99 3.77
N GLY A 187 -1.30 12.01 3.78
CA GLY A 187 -2.16 10.95 4.30
C GLY A 187 -2.30 9.73 3.40
N TYR A 188 -1.79 9.75 2.17
CA TYR A 188 -1.81 8.58 1.28
C TYR A 188 -0.63 7.66 1.59
N ASN A 189 -0.89 6.39 1.90
CA ASN A 189 0.15 5.45 2.28
C ASN A 189 -0.08 4.06 1.69
N VAL A 190 1.02 3.38 1.41
CA VAL A 190 1.03 1.96 1.04
C VAL A 190 1.89 1.17 2.04
N LEU A 191 1.33 0.08 2.56
CA LEU A 191 2.01 -0.85 3.46
C LEU A 191 2.62 -2.01 2.66
N GLN A 192 3.94 -2.05 2.61
CA GLN A 192 4.68 -3.19 2.06
C GLN A 192 4.69 -4.34 3.07
N ARG A 193 4.56 -5.58 2.57
CA ARG A 193 4.61 -6.82 3.33
C ARG A 193 5.98 -7.49 3.25
#